data_AF-A0A6A8QGC9-F1
#
_entry.id   AF-A0A6A8QGC9-F1
#
_cell.length_a   1.000
_cell.length_b   1.000
_cell.length_c   1.000
_cell.angle_alpha   90.00
_cell.angle_beta   90.00
_cell.angle_gamma   90.00
#
_symmetry.space_group_name_H-M   'P 1'
#
loop_
_entity.id
_entity.type
_entity.pdbx_description
1 polymer ?
#
loop_
_entity_poly.entity_id
_entity_poly.type
_entity_poly.pdbx_seq_one_letter_code
_entity_poly.pdbx_strand_id
1 'polypeptide(L)'
;MLTVANHAAAGEQYGMEDGLANSRDVPDLVAAELQRNIENGAKQCLADRKTTVQDAMEAKIIDLGTSVGVMLVKPRIPSDPRAAWGCLCGTYTCPMWIYSSEGTTTHRIWSAVGDSVEIVDRKDSGVKRLLVSSGSAGHQSAILYDWNGQKYVVLRKKMVIYGQGIEHDERVENELDKFRERAAR
;
A
#
# COMPACT_ATOMS: atom_id res chain seq x y z
N MET A 1 27.97 30.76 3.18
CA MET A 1 26.63 30.18 3.41
C MET A 1 26.59 28.82 2.74
N LEU A 2 26.63 27.74 3.50
CA LEU A 2 26.36 26.40 2.98
C LEU A 2 24.86 26.19 3.01
N THR A 3 24.23 26.18 1.84
CA THR A 3 22.84 25.74 1.67
C THR A 3 22.86 24.22 1.73
N VAL A 4 22.54 23.64 2.89
CA VAL A 4 22.26 22.21 3.01
C VAL A 4 20.89 22.01 2.38
N ALA A 5 20.86 21.50 1.15
CA ALA A 5 19.65 21.01 0.53
C ALA A 5 19.22 19.75 1.29
N ASN A 6 18.31 19.92 2.26
CA ASN A 6 17.53 18.82 2.80
C ASN A 6 16.68 18.24 1.67
N HIS A 7 17.25 17.31 0.92
CA HIS A 7 16.46 16.34 0.17
C HIS A 7 15.84 15.43 1.22
N ALA A 8 14.72 15.84 1.81
CA ALA A 8 13.80 14.87 2.38
C ALA A 8 13.39 14.00 1.19
N ALA A 9 13.94 12.78 1.11
CA ALA A 9 13.51 11.82 0.14
C ALA A 9 12.01 11.59 0.41
N ALA A 10 11.16 12.10 -0.47
CA ALA A 10 9.74 11.79 -0.43
C ALA A 10 9.61 10.27 -0.44
N GLY A 11 8.91 9.71 0.56
CA GLY A 11 8.71 8.27 0.67
C GLY A 11 8.10 7.71 -0.62
N GLU A 12 8.49 6.50 -1.00
CA GLU A 12 7.93 5.89 -2.20
C GLU A 12 6.45 5.55 -1.96
N GLN A 13 5.56 6.19 -2.71
CA GLN A 13 4.11 6.03 -2.58
C GLN A 13 3.54 5.19 -3.72
N TYR A 14 2.55 4.36 -3.37
CA TYR A 14 1.86 3.46 -4.27
C TYR A 14 0.35 3.67 -4.15
N GLY A 15 -0.23 4.36 -5.13
CA GLY A 15 -1.66 4.63 -5.20
C GLY A 15 -2.47 3.47 -5.81
N MET A 16 -3.75 3.42 -5.47
CA MET A 16 -4.72 2.50 -6.04
C MET A 16 -5.13 2.83 -7.48
N GLU A 17 -4.86 4.06 -7.92
CA GLU A 17 -5.14 4.61 -9.26
C GLU A 17 -3.88 4.67 -10.16
N ASP A 18 -2.69 4.47 -9.58
CA ASP A 18 -1.41 4.53 -10.29
C ASP A 18 -0.91 3.13 -10.66
N GLY A 19 -0.49 2.92 -11.90
CA GLY A 19 0.19 1.68 -12.28
C GLY A 19 1.55 1.55 -11.58
N LEU A 20 2.00 0.33 -11.26
CA LEU A 20 3.33 0.15 -10.69
C LEU A 20 4.40 0.35 -11.77
N ALA A 21 5.23 1.38 -11.61
CA ALA A 21 6.41 1.55 -12.46
C ALA A 21 7.34 0.34 -12.34
N ASN A 22 7.80 -0.20 -13.48
CA ASN A 22 8.57 -1.45 -13.58
C ASN A 22 7.82 -2.66 -12.97
N SER A 23 6.50 -2.70 -13.19
CA SER A 23 5.67 -3.84 -12.84
C SER A 23 6.21 -5.14 -13.44
N ARG A 24 6.07 -6.23 -12.67
CA ARG A 24 6.38 -7.59 -13.09
C ARG A 24 5.16 -8.49 -12.91
N ASP A 25 5.24 -9.68 -13.49
CA ASP A 25 4.25 -10.71 -13.26
C ASP A 25 4.24 -11.17 -11.80
N VAL A 26 3.03 -11.42 -11.28
CA VAL A 26 2.85 -11.96 -9.94
C VAL A 26 3.30 -13.44 -9.95
N PRO A 27 4.22 -13.85 -9.05
CA PRO A 27 4.65 -15.25 -8.98
C PRO A 27 3.48 -16.21 -8.74
N ASP A 28 3.51 -17.39 -9.36
CA ASP A 28 2.40 -18.36 -9.31
C ASP A 28 1.99 -18.73 -7.87
N LEU A 29 2.96 -18.87 -6.96
CA LEU A 29 2.68 -19.15 -5.55
C LEU A 29 1.90 -18.03 -4.87
N VAL A 30 2.19 -16.78 -5.21
CA VAL A 30 1.48 -15.60 -4.70
C VAL A 30 0.10 -15.52 -5.34
N ALA A 31 0.00 -15.71 -6.66
CA ALA A 31 -1.28 -15.73 -7.36
C ALA A 31 -2.22 -16.83 -6.81
N ALA A 32 -1.69 -18.02 -6.53
CA ALA A 32 -2.45 -19.12 -5.95
C ALA A 32 -2.89 -18.84 -4.50
N GLU A 33 -2.05 -18.19 -3.70
CA GLU A 33 -2.44 -17.75 -2.35
C GLU A 33 -3.52 -16.68 -2.40
N LEU A 34 -3.38 -15.67 -3.26
CA LEU A 34 -4.38 -14.63 -3.46
C LEU A 34 -5.71 -15.24 -3.95
N GLN A 35 -5.66 -16.14 -4.93
CA GLN A 35 -6.85 -16.84 -5.46
C GLN A 35 -7.64 -17.58 -4.37
N ARG A 36 -6.98 -18.06 -3.32
CA ARG A 36 -7.66 -18.68 -2.16
C ARG A 36 -8.27 -17.65 -1.22
N ASN A 37 -7.61 -16.50 -1.03
CA ASN A 37 -7.89 -15.56 0.05
C ASN A 37 -8.65 -14.28 -0.35
N ILE A 38 -8.80 -13.97 -1.63
CA ILE A 38 -9.71 -12.91 -2.05
C ILE A 38 -11.17 -13.29 -1.74
N GLU A 39 -12.05 -12.29 -1.65
CA GLU A 39 -13.46 -12.50 -1.34
C GLU A 39 -14.17 -13.34 -2.43
N ASN A 40 -15.15 -14.15 -2.03
CA ASN A 40 -15.88 -15.00 -2.99
C ASN A 40 -16.62 -14.17 -4.07
N GLY A 41 -17.11 -12.99 -3.73
CA GLY A 41 -17.71 -12.06 -4.70
C GLY A 41 -16.70 -11.60 -5.75
N ALA A 42 -15.48 -11.27 -5.32
CA ALA A 42 -14.39 -10.95 -6.24
C ALA A 42 -14.04 -12.13 -7.15
N LYS A 43 -13.95 -13.36 -6.61
CA LYS A 43 -13.70 -14.58 -7.41
C LYS A 43 -14.74 -14.76 -8.51
N GLN A 44 -16.02 -14.62 -8.17
CA GLN A 44 -17.10 -14.75 -9.14
C GLN A 44 -17.00 -13.66 -10.22
N CYS A 45 -16.81 -12.41 -9.82
CA CYS A 45 -16.66 -11.30 -10.76
C CYS A 45 -15.48 -11.48 -11.72
N LEU A 46 -14.33 -11.97 -11.22
CA LEU A 46 -13.18 -12.31 -12.07
C LEU A 46 -13.50 -13.44 -13.06
N ALA A 47 -14.21 -14.49 -12.60
CA ALA A 47 -14.63 -15.60 -13.44
C ALA A 47 -15.59 -15.16 -14.56
N ASP A 48 -16.57 -14.31 -14.24
CA ASP A 48 -17.52 -13.75 -15.22
C ASP A 48 -16.80 -12.93 -16.30
N ARG A 49 -15.72 -12.26 -15.91
CA ARG A 49 -14.84 -11.50 -16.82
C ARG A 49 -13.78 -12.36 -17.50
N LYS A 50 -13.76 -13.68 -17.27
CA LYS A 50 -12.77 -14.63 -17.80
C LYS A 50 -11.32 -14.18 -17.53
N THR A 51 -11.09 -13.59 -16.36
CA THR A 51 -9.79 -13.05 -15.94
C THR A 51 -9.25 -13.85 -14.75
N THR A 52 -7.96 -14.12 -14.74
CA THR A 52 -7.31 -14.80 -13.59
C THR A 52 -6.81 -13.79 -12.56
N VAL A 53 -6.49 -14.25 -11.34
CA VAL A 53 -5.80 -13.40 -10.36
C VAL A 53 -4.43 -12.95 -10.87
N GLN A 54 -3.75 -13.77 -11.67
CA GLN A 54 -2.45 -13.42 -12.23
C GLN A 54 -2.56 -12.23 -13.20
N ASP A 55 -3.61 -12.23 -14.04
CA ASP A 55 -3.88 -11.14 -15.00
C ASP A 55 -4.40 -9.87 -14.30
N ALA A 56 -5.19 -10.04 -13.24
CA ALA A 56 -5.86 -8.95 -12.52
C ALA A 56 -4.94 -8.16 -11.58
N MET A 57 -3.74 -8.65 -11.32
CA MET A 57 -2.82 -8.10 -10.33
C MET A 57 -1.54 -7.60 -11.00
N GLU A 58 -0.86 -6.69 -10.32
CA GLU A 58 0.47 -6.23 -10.64
C GLU A 58 1.37 -6.29 -9.42
N ALA A 59 2.66 -6.47 -9.66
CA ALA A 59 3.64 -6.60 -8.60
C ALA A 59 4.90 -5.77 -8.85
N LYS A 60 5.57 -5.36 -7.78
CA LYS A 60 6.85 -4.66 -7.83
C LYS A 60 7.72 -5.06 -6.65
N ILE A 61 9.03 -5.24 -6.85
CA ILE A 61 9.95 -5.31 -5.70
C ILE A 61 10.08 -3.91 -5.14
N ILE A 62 9.91 -3.82 -3.83
CA ILE A 62 10.06 -2.60 -3.07
C ILE A 62 11.28 -2.74 -2.16
N ASP A 63 11.83 -1.62 -1.71
CA ASP A 63 12.90 -1.62 -0.72
C ASP A 63 12.35 -1.21 0.65
N LEU A 64 12.26 -2.18 1.56
CA LEU A 64 11.89 -1.97 2.96
C LEU A 64 13.10 -1.90 3.90
N GLY A 65 14.33 -1.86 3.39
CA GLY A 65 15.55 -1.94 4.21
C GLY A 65 15.85 -3.36 4.73
N THR A 66 15.21 -4.38 4.16
CA THR A 66 15.45 -5.79 4.50
C THR A 66 16.51 -6.40 3.58
N SER A 67 17.29 -7.37 4.06
CA SER A 67 18.22 -8.13 3.21
C SER A 67 17.53 -9.10 2.25
N VAL A 68 16.24 -9.38 2.49
CA VAL A 68 15.39 -10.25 1.66
C VAL A 68 14.60 -9.42 0.66
N GLY A 69 14.36 -10.00 -0.52
CA GLY A 69 13.54 -9.39 -1.55
C GLY A 69 12.07 -9.37 -1.13
N VAL A 70 11.46 -8.17 -1.15
CA VAL A 70 10.05 -7.96 -0.78
C VAL A 70 9.27 -7.41 -1.95
N MET A 71 8.03 -7.86 -2.10
CA MET A 71 7.17 -7.57 -3.24
C MET A 71 5.86 -6.93 -2.78
N LEU A 72 5.55 -5.75 -3.29
CA LEU A 72 4.21 -5.17 -3.23
C LEU A 72 3.37 -5.78 -4.34
N VAL A 73 2.15 -6.19 -4.01
CA VAL A 73 1.15 -6.69 -4.95
C VAL A 73 -0.14 -5.90 -4.75
N LYS A 74 -0.75 -5.44 -5.84
CA LYS A 74 -2.04 -4.75 -5.82
C LYS A 74 -2.83 -5.04 -7.11
N PRO A 75 -4.16 -4.77 -7.12
CA PRO A 75 -4.95 -4.83 -8.34
C PRO A 75 -4.36 -3.91 -9.41
N ARG A 76 -4.27 -4.45 -10.62
CA ARG A 76 -3.72 -3.73 -11.77
C ARG A 76 -4.69 -2.65 -12.23
N ILE A 77 -4.18 -1.43 -12.43
CA ILE A 77 -4.96 -0.38 -13.11
C ILE A 77 -5.28 -0.85 -14.53
N PRO A 78 -6.55 -0.88 -14.93
CA PRO A 78 -6.88 -1.36 -16.24
C PRO A 78 -6.48 -0.35 -17.30
N SER A 79 -5.67 -0.80 -18.26
CA SER A 79 -5.62 -0.19 -19.59
C SER A 79 -6.75 -0.70 -20.51
N ASP A 80 -7.42 -1.78 -20.11
CA ASP A 80 -8.46 -2.48 -20.88
C ASP A 80 -9.86 -2.25 -20.27
N PRO A 81 -10.89 -1.89 -21.06
CA PRO A 81 -12.29 -1.83 -20.62
C PRO A 81 -12.88 -3.11 -20.01
N ARG A 82 -12.24 -4.28 -20.16
CA ARG A 82 -12.61 -5.53 -19.48
C ARG A 82 -12.09 -5.66 -18.05
N ALA A 83 -11.23 -4.73 -17.62
CA ALA A 83 -10.78 -4.42 -16.27
C ALA A 83 -11.33 -5.29 -15.11
N ALA A 84 -10.50 -6.18 -14.57
CA ALA A 84 -10.75 -6.88 -13.32
C ALA A 84 -10.66 -5.98 -12.07
N TRP A 85 -10.14 -4.76 -12.20
CA TRP A 85 -9.95 -3.82 -11.08
C TRP A 85 -11.23 -3.58 -10.27
N GLY A 86 -12.36 -3.35 -10.95
CA GLY A 86 -13.66 -3.16 -10.28
C GLY A 86 -14.23 -4.41 -9.60
N CYS A 87 -13.65 -5.60 -9.82
CA CYS A 87 -13.98 -6.80 -9.05
C CYS A 87 -13.23 -6.87 -7.71
N LEU A 88 -12.11 -6.16 -7.60
CA LEU A 88 -11.17 -6.26 -6.48
C LEU A 88 -11.15 -5.00 -5.62
N CYS A 89 -11.44 -3.84 -6.20
CA CYS A 89 -11.39 -2.54 -5.55
C CYS A 89 -12.79 -1.99 -5.29
N GLY A 90 -12.93 -1.28 -4.16
CA GLY A 90 -14.06 -0.40 -3.91
C GLY A 90 -13.86 0.97 -4.55
N THR A 91 -14.84 1.85 -4.37
CA THR A 91 -14.83 3.21 -4.97
C THR A 91 -13.61 4.05 -4.58
N TYR A 92 -13.11 3.88 -3.35
CA TYR A 92 -12.04 4.72 -2.79
C TYR A 92 -10.92 3.92 -2.14
N THR A 93 -10.93 2.60 -2.30
CA THR A 93 -9.92 1.72 -1.69
C THR A 93 -9.69 0.48 -2.54
N CYS A 94 -8.44 0.02 -2.56
CA CYS A 94 -8.07 -1.30 -3.07
C CYS A 94 -7.37 -2.10 -1.96
N PRO A 95 -7.50 -3.43 -1.98
CA PRO A 95 -6.64 -4.29 -1.20
C PRO A 95 -5.19 -4.24 -1.74
N MET A 96 -4.22 -4.25 -0.85
CA MET A 96 -2.80 -4.29 -1.17
C MET A 96 -2.09 -5.28 -0.23
N TRP A 97 -1.06 -5.93 -0.73
CA TRP A 97 -0.34 -6.98 -0.01
C TRP A 97 1.17 -6.83 -0.18
N ILE A 98 1.93 -7.20 0.83
CA ILE A 98 3.39 -7.33 0.72
C ILE A 98 3.79 -8.76 1.09
N TYR A 99 4.60 -9.35 0.22
CA TYR A 99 5.18 -10.66 0.39
C TYR A 99 6.69 -10.54 0.54
N SER A 100 7.26 -11.36 1.42
CA SER A 100 8.70 -11.60 1.49
C SER A 100 9.02 -12.92 0.81
N SER A 101 10.15 -12.97 0.09
CA SER A 101 10.67 -14.18 -0.52
C SER A 101 11.98 -14.59 0.16
N GLU A 102 11.98 -15.79 0.73
CA GLU A 102 13.15 -16.41 1.34
C GLU A 102 13.39 -17.76 0.65
N GLY A 103 14.38 -17.78 -0.25
CA GLY A 103 14.64 -18.93 -1.11
C GLY A 103 13.44 -19.25 -2.02
N THR A 104 12.88 -20.45 -1.90
CA THR A 104 11.70 -20.90 -2.65
C THR A 104 10.38 -20.62 -1.93
N THR A 105 10.43 -20.07 -0.72
CA THR A 105 9.25 -19.78 0.08
C THR A 105 8.83 -18.33 -0.11
N THR A 106 7.53 -18.11 -0.22
CA THR A 106 6.94 -16.78 -0.26
C THR A 106 5.88 -16.69 0.81
N HIS A 107 5.96 -15.66 1.66
CA HIS A 107 5.05 -15.49 2.78
C HIS A 107 4.52 -14.06 2.83
N ARG A 108 3.22 -13.92 3.12
CA ARG A 108 2.60 -12.61 3.28
C ARG A 108 3.03 -11.99 4.60
N ILE A 109 3.70 -10.85 4.54
CA ILE A 109 4.17 -10.10 5.72
C ILE A 109 3.30 -8.90 6.06
N TRP A 110 2.40 -8.52 5.14
CA TRP A 110 1.46 -7.42 5.35
C TRP A 110 0.29 -7.48 4.37
N SER A 111 -0.84 -6.92 4.81
CA SER A 111 -2.01 -6.63 3.96
C SER A 111 -2.84 -5.51 4.57
N ALA A 112 -3.36 -4.62 3.73
CA ALA A 112 -4.36 -3.64 4.12
C ALA A 112 -5.29 -3.30 2.95
N VAL A 113 -6.34 -2.56 3.25
CA VAL A 113 -7.22 -1.95 2.26
C VAL A 113 -7.07 -0.44 2.41
N GLY A 114 -6.76 0.26 1.32
CA GLY A 114 -6.47 1.69 1.33
C GLY A 114 -6.48 2.30 -0.07
N ASP A 115 -6.40 3.62 -0.15
CA ASP A 115 -6.24 4.33 -1.42
C ASP A 115 -4.76 4.41 -1.82
N SER A 116 -3.86 4.40 -0.84
CA SER A 116 -2.42 4.38 -1.07
C SER A 116 -1.65 3.74 0.08
N VAL A 117 -0.45 3.27 -0.23
CA VAL A 117 0.58 2.91 0.75
C VAL A 117 1.86 3.69 0.47
N GLU A 118 2.39 4.36 1.48
CA GLU A 118 3.65 5.08 1.43
C GLU A 118 4.70 4.33 2.27
N ILE A 119 5.87 4.10 1.70
CA ILE A 119 7.04 3.59 2.41
C ILE A 119 7.72 4.79 3.08
N VAL A 120 7.64 4.84 4.40
CA VAL A 120 8.23 5.92 5.20
C VAL A 120 9.44 5.41 5.94
N ASP A 121 10.51 6.21 5.97
CA ASP A 121 11.75 5.82 6.63
C ASP A 121 11.56 5.58 8.13
N ARG A 122 12.49 4.82 8.70
CA ARG A 122 12.52 4.48 10.13
C ARG A 122 13.87 4.87 10.72
N LYS A 123 13.84 5.38 11.96
CA LYS A 123 15.03 5.73 12.77
C LYS A 123 15.70 4.55 13.48
N ASP A 124 14.94 3.53 13.89
CA ASP A 124 15.37 2.69 15.02
C ASP A 124 15.54 1.17 14.76
N SER A 125 14.97 0.59 13.67
CA SER A 125 15.02 -0.87 13.45
C SER A 125 15.69 -1.34 12.16
N GLY A 126 16.12 -0.42 11.30
CA GLY A 126 16.62 -0.74 9.96
C GLY A 126 15.57 -1.19 8.93
N VAL A 127 14.30 -1.40 9.32
CA VAL A 127 13.19 -1.75 8.39
C VAL A 127 12.24 -0.57 8.30
N LYS A 128 11.91 -0.13 7.09
CA LYS A 128 11.02 1.01 6.82
C LYS A 128 9.60 0.73 7.34
N ARG A 129 8.85 1.79 7.60
CA ARG A 129 7.44 1.72 8.04
C ARG A 129 6.51 1.85 6.84
N LEU A 130 5.24 1.50 7.03
CA LEU A 130 4.20 1.66 6.02
C LEU A 130 3.13 2.61 6.55
N LEU A 131 2.84 3.66 5.79
CA LEU A 131 1.69 4.52 6.03
C LEU A 131 0.61 4.17 5.01
N VAL A 132 -0.53 3.67 5.49
CA VAL A 132 -1.70 3.42 4.65
C VAL A 132 -2.64 4.57 4.81
N SER A 133 -3.01 5.18 3.70
CA SER A 133 -4.10 6.14 3.65
C SER A 133 -5.35 5.45 3.12
N SER A 134 -6.51 5.98 3.47
CA SER A 134 -7.78 5.63 2.84
C SER A 134 -8.73 6.80 2.99
N GLY A 135 -9.53 7.13 1.99
CA GLY A 135 -10.56 8.12 2.22
C GLY A 135 -11.42 8.49 1.03
N SER A 136 -12.59 9.02 1.33
CA SER A 136 -13.45 9.73 0.38
C SER A 136 -13.47 11.22 0.74
N ALA A 137 -14.03 12.06 -0.13
CA ALA A 137 -14.28 13.46 0.20
C ALA A 137 -15.04 13.55 1.55
N GLY A 138 -14.40 14.11 2.59
CA GLY A 138 -14.95 14.24 3.93
C GLY A 138 -14.49 13.20 4.96
N HIS A 139 -13.89 12.08 4.56
CA HIS A 139 -13.42 11.03 5.49
C HIS A 139 -12.05 10.53 5.07
N GLN A 140 -11.02 10.83 5.86
CA GLN A 140 -9.68 10.32 5.65
C GLN A 140 -9.23 9.50 6.85
N SER A 141 -8.54 8.40 6.60
CA SER A 141 -7.92 7.59 7.63
C SER A 141 -6.47 7.33 7.25
N ALA A 142 -5.61 7.30 8.27
CA ALA A 142 -4.20 7.00 8.12
C ALA A 142 -3.81 5.96 9.17
N ILE A 143 -3.19 4.86 8.74
CA ILE A 143 -2.72 3.79 9.61
C ILE A 143 -1.23 3.62 9.40
N LEU A 144 -0.46 3.81 10.48
CA LEU A 144 0.98 3.52 10.50
C LEU A 144 1.19 2.09 10.95
N TYR A 145 1.94 1.34 10.15
CA TYR A 145 2.42 0.02 10.47
C TYR A 145 3.90 0.01 10.77
N ASP A 146 4.31 -0.86 11.68
CA ASP A 146 5.69 -1.04 12.07
C ASP A 146 6.09 -2.52 12.04
N TRP A 147 7.37 -2.78 11.77
CA TRP A 147 7.90 -4.14 11.69
C TRP A 147 8.16 -4.70 13.10
N ASN A 148 7.64 -5.89 13.39
CA ASN A 148 7.82 -6.57 14.68
C ASN A 148 8.87 -7.70 14.68
N GLY A 149 9.61 -7.88 13.57
CA GLY A 149 10.53 -9.00 13.37
C GLY A 149 10.02 -10.08 12.42
N GLN A 150 8.70 -10.17 12.20
CA GLN A 150 8.08 -11.19 11.35
C GLN A 150 7.05 -10.63 10.37
N LYS A 151 6.29 -9.63 10.78
CA LYS A 151 5.24 -9.00 9.97
C LYS A 151 5.04 -7.54 10.37
N TYR A 152 4.33 -6.81 9.54
CA TYR A 152 3.87 -5.47 9.89
C TYR A 152 2.67 -5.54 10.83
N VAL A 153 2.74 -4.77 11.92
CA VAL A 153 1.67 -4.61 12.90
C VAL A 153 1.28 -3.15 13.01
N VAL A 154 0.03 -2.88 13.40
CA VAL A 154 -0.44 -1.50 13.57
C VAL A 154 0.31 -0.86 14.73
N LEU A 155 0.97 0.27 14.47
CA LEU A 155 1.59 1.12 15.48
C LEU A 155 0.65 2.25 15.90
N ARG A 156 -0.04 2.87 14.93
CA ARG A 156 -0.97 3.98 15.19
C ARG A 156 -2.08 4.00 14.15
N LYS A 157 -3.29 4.35 14.58
CA LYS A 157 -4.43 4.66 13.70
C LYS A 157 -4.86 6.11 13.95
N LYS A 158 -5.16 6.85 12.89
CA LYS A 158 -5.79 8.17 12.95
C LYS A 158 -6.95 8.20 11.96
N MET A 159 -8.10 8.69 12.42
CA MET A 159 -9.26 8.97 11.57
C MET A 159 -9.48 10.47 11.59
N VAL A 160 -9.71 11.05 10.42
CA VAL A 160 -10.00 12.46 10.20
C VAL A 160 -11.34 12.55 9.50
N ILE A 161 -12.31 13.19 10.16
CA ILE A 161 -13.65 13.43 9.63
C ILE A 161 -13.75 14.93 9.33
N TYR A 162 -13.88 15.29 8.06
CA TYR A 162 -14.21 16.64 7.62
C TYR A 162 -15.72 16.69 7.30
N GLY A 163 -16.52 17.43 8.07
CA GLY A 163 -17.96 17.50 7.78
C GLY A 163 -18.90 18.13 8.82
N GLN A 164 -18.43 18.52 10.00
CA GLN A 164 -19.19 19.42 10.88
C GLN A 164 -18.37 20.68 11.12
N GLY A 165 -18.57 21.66 10.23
CA GLY A 165 -18.06 23.03 10.29
C GLY A 165 -16.70 23.19 10.97
N ILE A 166 -15.60 23.10 10.21
CA ILE A 166 -14.27 23.42 10.74
C ILE A 166 -13.58 24.34 9.75
N GLU A 167 -13.03 25.41 10.32
CA GLU A 167 -11.90 26.17 9.81
C GLU A 167 -10.92 25.24 9.07
N HIS A 168 -10.27 25.77 8.04
CA HIS A 168 -9.02 25.22 7.51
C HIS A 168 -8.01 25.10 8.67
N ASP A 169 -8.04 24.00 9.42
CA ASP A 169 -7.16 23.80 10.56
C ASP A 169 -5.82 23.31 10.01
N GLU A 170 -4.94 24.28 9.69
CA GLU A 170 -3.53 24.10 9.32
C GLU A 170 -2.82 23.09 10.24
N ARG A 171 -3.34 22.85 11.45
CA ARG A 171 -2.84 21.86 12.41
C ARG A 171 -2.93 20.42 11.92
N VAL A 172 -3.85 20.06 11.02
CA VAL A 172 -3.96 18.68 10.51
C VAL A 172 -2.90 18.38 9.46
N GLU A 173 -2.67 19.27 8.50
CA GLU A 173 -1.55 19.18 7.57
C GLU A 173 -0.23 19.28 8.32
N ASN A 174 -0.11 20.21 9.27
CA ASN A 174 1.10 20.35 10.08
C ASN A 174 1.35 19.12 10.99
N GLU A 175 0.34 18.33 11.36
CA GLU A 175 0.57 17.06 12.08
C GLU A 175 0.84 15.86 11.16
N LEU A 176 0.30 15.84 9.93
CA LEU A 176 0.69 14.88 8.89
C LEU A 176 2.11 15.16 8.39
N ASP A 177 2.47 16.42 8.23
CA ASP A 177 3.81 16.88 7.90
C ASP A 177 4.74 16.68 9.08
N LYS A 178 4.36 16.94 10.33
CA LYS A 178 5.16 16.50 11.50
C LYS A 178 5.30 14.99 11.56
N PHE A 179 4.31 14.24 11.11
CA PHE A 179 4.40 12.78 11.08
C PHE A 179 5.37 12.33 9.98
N ARG A 180 5.28 12.90 8.78
CA ARG A 180 6.24 12.72 7.67
C ARG A 180 7.64 13.16 8.06
N GLU A 181 7.79 14.32 8.68
CA GLU A 181 9.06 14.84 9.23
C GLU A 181 9.61 13.96 10.36
N ARG A 182 8.76 13.40 11.23
CA ARG A 182 9.22 12.48 12.29
C ARG A 182 9.62 11.12 11.74
N ALA A 183 9.04 10.69 10.63
CA ALA A 183 9.45 9.50 9.89
C ALA A 183 10.71 9.74 9.05
N ALA A 184 10.94 10.98 8.56
CA ALA A 184 12.06 11.34 7.69
C ALA A 184 13.32 11.85 8.41
N ARG A 185 13.24 12.22 9.69
CA ARG A 185 14.43 12.49 10.52
C ARG A 185 15.09 11.18 10.92
#